data_AF-D0NKW3-F1
#
_entry.id   AF-D0NKW3-F1
#
_cell.length_a   1.000
_cell.length_b   1.000
_cell.length_c   1.000
_cell.angle_alpha   90.00
_cell.angle_beta   90.00
_cell.angle_gamma   90.00
#
_symmetry.space_group_name_H-M   'P 1'
#
loop_
_entity.id
_entity.type
_entity.pdbx_description
1 polymer ?
#
loop_
_entity_poly.entity_id
_entity_poly.type
_entity_poly.pdbx_seq_one_letter_code
_entity_poly.pdbx_strand_id
1 'polypeptide(L)'
;MGAPAGFKLNKPLASILGNGILLWLNLWSFAFEELSVIASKISLGWWLFLAGRYMGVTLQLTLMIDFVKLTTWHSHWVYFYFAKLNRLQFGLFSSLSKLFLGKKINVLRHRVDTCEYDVGQLLLGTLLFTILAFLVTTNLVFFVFFAGVRGSIVLISLMLWLPVVVLNSLPLASLVYRVWNSRFFITAMELDICQDPEDTSAVLEKYISTSTRVVGKHQ
;
A
#
# COMPACT_ATOMS: atom_id res chain seq x y z
N MET A 1 -29.98 14.84 10.86
CA MET A 1 -28.65 15.32 11.30
C MET A 1 -28.15 16.35 10.29
N GLY A 2 -27.87 17.57 10.74
CA GLY A 2 -27.46 18.70 9.90
C GLY A 2 -26.09 18.46 9.27
N ALA A 3 -25.94 18.81 7.99
CA ALA A 3 -24.72 18.56 7.23
C ALA A 3 -23.56 19.42 7.77
N PRO A 4 -22.42 18.82 8.16
CA PRO A 4 -21.34 19.52 8.88
C PRO A 4 -20.48 20.45 7.99
N ALA A 5 -20.95 20.86 6.81
CA ALA A 5 -20.16 21.66 5.87
C ALA A 5 -20.97 22.63 5.00
N GLY A 6 -22.27 22.83 5.24
CA GLY A 6 -23.08 23.81 4.49
C GLY A 6 -23.28 23.56 2.98
N PHE A 7 -22.65 22.53 2.40
CA PHE A 7 -22.90 22.12 1.02
C PHE A 7 -24.33 21.58 0.89
N LYS A 8 -25.16 22.26 0.07
CA LYS A 8 -26.51 21.81 -0.28
C LYS A 8 -26.42 20.67 -1.30
N LEU A 9 -25.96 19.51 -0.83
CA LEU A 9 -25.91 18.26 -1.60
C LEU A 9 -27.31 17.85 -2.03
N ASN A 10 -27.39 17.18 -3.18
CA ASN A 10 -28.63 16.60 -3.67
C ASN A 10 -29.06 15.48 -2.71
N LYS A 11 -30.00 15.80 -1.79
CA LYS A 11 -30.45 14.92 -0.71
C LYS A 11 -30.90 13.52 -1.18
N PRO A 12 -31.77 13.38 -2.19
CA PRO A 12 -32.19 12.05 -2.64
C PRO A 12 -31.02 11.25 -3.23
N LEU A 13 -30.14 11.89 -4.01
CA LEU A 13 -28.96 11.22 -4.56
C LEU A 13 -28.00 10.75 -3.45
N ALA A 14 -27.69 11.62 -2.49
CA ALA A 14 -26.82 11.28 -1.37
C ALA A 14 -27.41 10.15 -0.51
N SER A 15 -28.74 10.11 -0.34
CA SER A 15 -29.45 9.02 0.34
C SER A 15 -29.31 7.69 -0.40
N ILE A 16 -29.51 7.68 -1.73
CA ILE A 16 -29.36 6.46 -2.54
C ILE A 16 -27.92 5.95 -2.49
N LEU A 17 -26.93 6.82 -2.68
CA LEU A 17 -25.51 6.46 -2.60
C LEU A 17 -25.15 5.94 -1.20
N GLY A 18 -25.59 6.63 -0.15
CA GLY A 18 -25.39 6.22 1.24
C GLY A 18 -26.00 4.85 1.53
N ASN A 19 -27.25 4.62 1.12
CA ASN A 19 -27.92 3.33 1.29
C ASN A 19 -27.22 2.22 0.48
N GLY A 20 -26.73 2.51 -0.72
CA GLY A 20 -25.95 1.56 -1.52
C GLY A 20 -24.63 1.17 -0.86
N ILE A 21 -23.91 2.15 -0.28
CA ILE A 21 -22.70 1.89 0.50
C ILE A 21 -23.03 1.06 1.75
N LEU A 22 -24.09 1.43 2.50
CA LEU A 22 -24.50 0.70 3.69
C LEU A 22 -24.87 -0.76 3.36
N LEU A 23 -25.58 -0.97 2.26
CA LEU A 23 -25.88 -2.32 1.77
C LEU A 23 -24.60 -3.10 1.46
N TRP A 24 -23.62 -2.48 0.80
CA TRP A 24 -22.32 -3.10 0.51
C TRP A 24 -21.56 -3.46 1.81
N LEU A 25 -21.54 -2.56 2.78
CA LEU A 25 -20.91 -2.80 4.08
C LEU A 25 -21.61 -3.92 4.86
N ASN A 26 -22.95 -3.95 4.84
CA ASN A 26 -23.73 -5.00 5.49
C ASN A 26 -23.55 -6.38 4.82
N LEU A 27 -23.44 -6.41 3.49
CA LEU A 27 -23.13 -7.65 2.77
C LEU A 27 -21.76 -8.16 3.18
N TRP A 28 -20.78 -7.26 3.30
CA TRP A 28 -19.43 -7.63 3.68
C TRP A 28 -19.30 -8.02 5.17
N SER A 29 -20.07 -7.39 6.06
CA SER A 29 -20.12 -7.81 7.46
C SER A 29 -20.71 -9.20 7.58
N PHE A 30 -21.78 -9.51 6.83
CA PHE A 30 -22.34 -10.86 6.77
C PHE A 30 -21.31 -11.87 6.24
N ALA A 31 -20.60 -11.54 5.16
CA ALA A 31 -19.53 -12.41 4.63
C ALA A 31 -18.40 -12.66 5.63
N PHE A 32 -18.00 -11.64 6.40
CA PHE A 32 -16.99 -11.80 7.45
C PHE A 32 -17.49 -12.60 8.64
N GLU A 33 -18.75 -12.44 9.02
CA GLU A 33 -19.36 -13.20 10.10
C GLU A 33 -19.36 -14.69 9.75
N GLU A 34 -19.83 -15.05 8.56
CA GLU A 34 -19.78 -16.44 8.06
C GLU A 34 -18.35 -16.98 8.00
N LEU A 35 -17.40 -16.18 7.49
CA LEU A 35 -15.99 -16.56 7.46
C LEU A 35 -15.42 -16.78 8.87
N SER A 36 -15.82 -15.95 9.84
CA SER A 36 -15.37 -16.03 11.22
C SER A 36 -15.90 -17.29 11.93
N VAL A 37 -17.15 -17.68 11.64
CA VAL A 37 -17.75 -18.92 12.15
C VAL A 37 -17.01 -20.14 11.60
N ILE A 38 -16.71 -20.15 10.30
CA ILE A 38 -15.92 -21.22 9.66
C ILE A 38 -14.51 -21.28 10.26
N ALA A 39 -13.85 -20.12 10.42
CA ALA A 39 -12.53 -20.03 11.02
C ALA A 39 -12.50 -20.53 12.47
N SER A 40 -13.54 -20.22 13.26
CA SER A 40 -13.69 -20.70 14.63
C SER A 40 -13.96 -22.21 14.68
N LYS A 41 -14.78 -22.75 13.77
CA LYS A 41 -15.09 -24.18 13.71
C LYS A 41 -13.85 -25.03 13.44
N ILE A 42 -12.94 -24.53 12.61
CA ILE A 42 -11.66 -25.19 12.29
C ILE A 42 -10.57 -24.83 13.34
N SER A 43 -10.89 -24.00 14.35
CA SER A 43 -9.92 -23.46 15.32
C SER A 43 -8.70 -22.83 14.66
N LEU A 44 -8.90 -22.20 13.49
CA LEU A 44 -7.83 -21.70 12.63
C LEU A 44 -6.97 -20.64 13.34
N GLY A 45 -7.60 -19.78 14.14
CA GLY A 45 -6.90 -18.78 14.97
C GLY A 45 -5.97 -19.41 16.02
N TRP A 46 -6.38 -20.52 16.64
CA TRP A 46 -5.54 -21.23 17.61
C TRP A 46 -4.32 -21.86 16.94
N TRP A 47 -4.53 -22.51 15.79
CA TRP A 47 -3.44 -23.09 14.99
C TRP A 47 -2.45 -22.02 14.51
N LEU A 48 -2.93 -20.86 14.05
CA LEU A 48 -2.08 -19.74 13.66
C LEU A 48 -1.30 -19.17 14.84
N PHE A 49 -1.91 -19.08 16.03
CA PHE A 49 -1.22 -18.59 17.23
C PHE A 49 -0.12 -19.56 17.68
N LEU A 50 -0.40 -20.86 17.73
CA LEU A 50 0.59 -21.88 18.07
C LEU A 50 1.75 -21.90 17.05
N ALA A 51 1.43 -21.90 15.75
CA ALA A 51 2.44 -21.87 14.70
C ALA A 51 3.25 -20.56 14.75
N GLY A 52 2.59 -19.43 14.95
CA GLY A 52 3.21 -18.11 15.05
C GLY A 52 4.25 -18.01 16.16
N ARG A 53 4.05 -18.69 17.30
CA ARG A 53 5.02 -18.71 18.41
C ARG A 53 6.40 -19.26 18.00
N TYR A 54 6.45 -20.17 17.03
CA TYR A 54 7.70 -20.75 16.53
C TYR A 54 8.29 -19.98 15.33
N MET A 55 7.56 -18.99 14.81
CA MET A 55 7.98 -18.22 13.64
C MET A 55 8.76 -16.97 14.04
N GLY A 56 9.67 -16.53 13.15
CA GLY A 56 10.43 -15.29 13.34
C GLY A 56 9.56 -14.04 13.30
N VAL A 57 10.01 -12.98 13.98
CA VAL A 57 9.29 -11.69 14.10
C VAL A 57 8.94 -11.08 12.74
N THR A 58 9.86 -11.18 11.76
CA THR A 58 9.63 -10.69 10.39
C THR A 58 8.45 -11.37 9.73
N LEU A 59 8.29 -12.68 9.92
CA LEU A 59 7.21 -13.44 9.32
C LEU A 59 5.86 -13.15 10.00
N GLN A 60 5.85 -12.97 11.33
CA GLN A 60 4.66 -12.53 12.06
C GLN A 60 4.17 -11.16 11.56
N LEU A 61 5.09 -10.20 11.37
CA LEU A 61 4.79 -8.88 10.84
C LEU A 61 4.21 -8.95 9.41
N THR A 62 4.80 -9.77 8.52
CA THR A 62 4.27 -9.92 7.15
C THR A 62 2.87 -10.54 7.13
N LEU A 63 2.62 -11.55 7.97
CA LEU A 63 1.28 -12.14 8.10
C LEU A 63 0.25 -11.11 8.59
N MET A 64 0.64 -10.24 9.53
CA MET A 64 -0.23 -9.17 10.03
C MET A 64 -0.57 -8.16 8.92
N ILE A 65 0.41 -7.78 8.10
CA ILE A 65 0.19 -6.91 6.94
C ILE A 65 -0.78 -7.57 5.94
N ASP A 66 -0.61 -8.86 5.67
CA ASP A 66 -1.49 -9.59 4.74
C ASP A 66 -2.91 -9.70 5.29
N PHE A 67 -3.07 -9.90 6.60
CA PHE A 67 -4.37 -9.86 7.25
C PHE A 67 -5.04 -8.48 7.10
N VAL A 68 -4.31 -7.39 7.37
CA VAL A 68 -4.84 -6.01 7.17
C VAL A 68 -5.24 -5.78 5.72
N LYS A 69 -4.46 -6.26 4.74
CA LYS A 69 -4.81 -6.16 3.31
C LYS A 69 -6.08 -6.95 2.98
N LEU A 70 -6.21 -8.16 3.50
CA LEU A 70 -7.39 -9.01 3.32
C LEU A 70 -8.64 -8.35 3.91
N THR A 71 -8.55 -7.87 5.16
CA THR A 71 -9.67 -7.22 5.83
C THR A 71 -10.11 -5.96 5.10
N THR A 72 -9.17 -5.20 4.53
CA THR A 72 -9.43 -3.92 3.86
C THR A 72 -9.81 -4.05 2.38
N TRP A 73 -9.98 -5.27 1.88
CA TRP A 73 -10.34 -5.56 0.49
C TRP A 73 -11.67 -4.92 0.07
N HIS A 74 -12.69 -4.97 0.93
CA HIS A 74 -14.00 -4.36 0.64
C HIS A 74 -13.92 -2.85 0.40
N SER A 75 -13.08 -2.15 1.17
CA SER A 75 -12.85 -0.71 1.01
C SER A 75 -12.19 -0.39 -0.33
N HIS A 76 -11.34 -1.29 -0.85
CA HIS A 76 -10.71 -1.13 -2.16
C HIS A 76 -11.74 -1.10 -3.30
N TRP A 77 -12.73 -2.00 -3.26
CA TRP A 77 -13.80 -2.04 -4.27
C TRP A 77 -14.66 -0.79 -4.25
N VAL A 78 -15.02 -0.28 -3.07
CA VAL A 78 -15.78 0.97 -2.93
C VAL A 78 -14.98 2.15 -3.50
N TYR A 79 -13.69 2.26 -3.15
CA TYR A 79 -12.81 3.28 -3.72
C TYR A 79 -12.74 3.19 -5.25
N PHE A 80 -12.55 1.99 -5.80
CA PHE A 80 -12.46 1.78 -7.23
C PHE A 80 -13.75 2.14 -7.98
N TYR A 81 -14.90 1.82 -7.38
CA TYR A 81 -16.22 2.24 -7.88
C TYR A 81 -16.31 3.77 -8.00
N PHE A 82 -15.99 4.49 -6.92
CA PHE A 82 -16.03 5.96 -6.93
C PHE A 82 -14.98 6.58 -7.86
N ALA A 83 -13.79 5.99 -7.98
CA ALA A 83 -12.76 6.45 -8.90
C ALA A 83 -13.23 6.35 -10.36
N LYS A 84 -13.83 5.21 -10.74
CA LYS A 84 -14.43 5.04 -12.07
C LYS A 84 -15.58 6.00 -12.32
N LEU A 85 -16.47 6.14 -11.34
CA LEU A 85 -17.62 7.02 -11.44
C LEU A 85 -17.20 8.48 -11.64
N ASN A 86 -16.24 8.98 -10.86
CA ASN A 86 -15.70 10.32 -11.04
C ASN A 86 -15.03 10.51 -12.39
N ARG A 87 -14.24 9.53 -12.86
CA ARG A 87 -13.62 9.61 -14.20
C ARG A 87 -14.66 9.77 -15.31
N LEU A 88 -15.74 8.99 -15.25
CA LEU A 88 -16.85 9.11 -16.20
C LEU A 88 -17.54 10.47 -16.11
N GLN A 89 -17.81 10.95 -14.89
CA GLN A 89 -18.48 12.23 -14.67
C GLN A 89 -17.66 13.43 -15.14
N PHE A 90 -16.34 13.46 -14.87
CA PHE A 90 -15.45 14.51 -15.39
C PHE A 90 -15.33 14.46 -16.92
N GLY A 91 -15.37 13.27 -17.52
CA GLY A 91 -15.42 13.10 -18.98
C GLY A 91 -16.69 13.72 -19.58
N LEU A 92 -17.86 13.42 -18.98
CA LEU A 92 -19.14 14.01 -19.36
C LEU A 92 -19.13 15.53 -19.18
N PHE A 93 -18.62 16.02 -18.04
CA PHE A 93 -18.52 17.45 -17.75
C PHE A 93 -17.66 18.18 -18.79
N SER A 94 -16.52 17.59 -19.18
CA SER A 94 -15.65 18.14 -20.21
C SER A 94 -16.31 18.11 -21.60
N SER A 95 -17.13 17.10 -21.90
CA SER A 95 -17.88 17.01 -23.15
C SER A 95 -18.96 18.09 -23.23
N LEU A 96 -19.77 18.25 -22.18
CA LEU A 96 -20.80 19.28 -22.08
C LEU A 96 -20.21 20.68 -22.10
N SER A 97 -19.07 20.90 -21.45
CA SER A 97 -18.37 22.19 -21.50
C SER A 97 -18.06 22.59 -22.96
N LYS A 98 -17.60 21.64 -23.78
CA LYS A 98 -17.33 21.92 -25.21
C LYS A 98 -18.61 22.20 -26.00
N LEU A 99 -19.72 21.53 -25.65
CA LEU A 99 -21.04 21.78 -26.24
C LEU A 99 -21.46 23.24 -26.07
N PHE A 100 -21.28 23.83 -24.88
CA PHE A 100 -21.59 25.25 -24.64
C PHE A 100 -20.74 26.23 -25.44
N LEU A 101 -19.47 25.87 -25.66
CA LEU A 101 -18.56 26.67 -26.45
C LEU A 101 -18.81 26.53 -27.98
N GLY A 102 -19.83 25.77 -28.40
CA GLY A 102 -20.10 25.53 -29.82
C GLY A 102 -19.06 24.60 -30.47
N LYS A 103 -18.27 23.87 -29.68
CA LYS A 103 -17.11 23.09 -30.15
C LYS A 103 -17.44 21.60 -30.16
N LYS A 104 -17.36 20.97 -31.33
CA LYS A 104 -17.54 19.52 -31.51
C LYS A 104 -16.22 18.88 -31.93
N ILE A 105 -15.78 17.85 -31.20
CA ILE A 105 -14.64 17.04 -31.63
C ILE A 105 -15.10 16.11 -32.75
N ASN A 106 -14.50 16.26 -33.93
CA ASN A 106 -14.71 15.39 -35.06
C ASN A 106 -13.69 14.24 -35.00
N VAL A 107 -14.14 13.06 -34.54
CA VAL A 107 -13.27 11.88 -34.36
C VAL A 107 -12.70 11.40 -35.70
N LEU A 108 -13.41 11.58 -36.82
CA LEU A 108 -12.96 11.14 -38.14
C LEU A 108 -11.79 11.96 -38.70
N ARG A 109 -11.67 13.24 -38.30
CA ARG A 109 -10.62 14.16 -38.78
C ARG A 109 -9.72 14.70 -37.67
N HIS A 110 -9.84 14.16 -36.45
CA HIS A 110 -9.09 14.59 -35.26
C HIS A 110 -9.01 16.11 -35.06
N ARG A 111 -10.09 16.84 -35.37
CA ARG A 111 -10.15 18.32 -35.28
C ARG A 111 -11.37 18.78 -34.49
N VAL A 112 -11.33 20.00 -33.98
CA VAL A 112 -12.47 20.64 -33.29
C VAL A 112 -13.21 21.54 -34.28
N ASP A 113 -14.41 21.14 -34.69
CA ASP A 113 -15.27 21.91 -35.59
C ASP A 113 -16.20 22.81 -34.75
N THR A 114 -16.39 24.06 -35.20
CA THR A 114 -17.42 24.95 -34.66
C THR A 114 -18.76 24.58 -35.28
N CYS A 115 -19.76 24.27 -34.44
CA CYS A 115 -21.12 23.98 -34.86
C CYS A 115 -22.06 25.05 -34.32
N GLU A 116 -22.97 25.53 -35.16
CA GLU A 116 -24.10 26.34 -34.71
C GLU A 116 -25.11 25.41 -34.03
N TYR A 117 -25.34 25.63 -32.73
CA TYR A 117 -26.35 24.92 -31.97
C TYR A 117 -27.59 25.80 -31.84
N ASP A 118 -28.76 25.20 -32.03
CA ASP A 118 -30.03 25.88 -31.77
C ASP A 118 -30.18 26.22 -30.28
N VAL A 119 -30.94 27.26 -29.99
CA VAL A 119 -31.15 27.79 -28.63
C VAL A 119 -31.75 26.71 -27.71
N GLY A 120 -32.64 25.87 -28.24
CA GLY A 120 -33.21 24.75 -27.48
C GLY A 120 -32.17 23.70 -27.06
N GLN A 121 -31.20 23.40 -27.93
CA GLN A 121 -30.13 22.46 -27.62
C GLN A 121 -29.17 23.02 -26.58
N LEU A 122 -28.88 24.32 -26.63
CA LEU A 122 -28.05 25.00 -25.64
C LEU A 122 -28.72 25.03 -24.26
N LEU A 123 -30.04 25.26 -24.22
CA LEU A 123 -30.84 25.21 -22.99
C LEU A 123 -30.82 23.81 -22.36
N LEU A 124 -31.05 22.76 -23.15
CA LEU A 124 -30.98 21.38 -22.67
C LEU A 124 -29.58 21.03 -22.15
N GLY A 125 -28.53 21.47 -22.86
CA GLY A 125 -27.15 21.35 -22.40
C GLY A 125 -26.96 21.99 -21.02
N THR A 126 -27.49 23.20 -20.83
CA THR A 126 -27.38 23.99 -19.58
C THR A 126 -28.03 23.26 -18.41
N LEU A 127 -29.23 22.72 -18.64
CA LEU A 127 -29.93 21.90 -17.65
C LEU A 127 -29.12 20.64 -17.30
N LEU A 128 -28.61 19.93 -18.30
CA LEU A 128 -27.84 18.71 -18.06
C LEU A 128 -26.51 19.00 -17.36
N PHE A 129 -25.87 20.14 -17.65
CA PHE A 129 -24.65 20.61 -16.99
C PHE A 129 -24.88 20.94 -15.52
N THR A 130 -25.96 21.64 -15.18
CA THR A 130 -26.29 21.94 -13.78
C THR A 130 -26.56 20.66 -12.98
N ILE A 131 -27.30 19.70 -13.55
CA ILE A 131 -27.51 18.37 -12.95
C ILE A 131 -26.18 17.64 -12.76
N LEU A 132 -25.34 17.62 -13.80
CA LEU A 132 -24.05 16.94 -13.75
C LEU A 132 -23.10 17.59 -12.74
N ALA A 133 -23.10 18.92 -12.61
CA ALA A 133 -22.30 19.65 -11.63
C ALA A 133 -22.70 19.28 -10.19
N PHE A 134 -24.01 19.19 -9.90
CA PHE A 134 -24.49 18.72 -8.60
C PHE A 134 -24.14 17.24 -8.34
N LEU A 135 -24.25 16.41 -9.36
CA LEU A 135 -23.90 14.98 -9.30
C LEU A 135 -22.40 14.79 -9.03
N VAL A 136 -21.53 15.48 -9.76
CA VAL A 136 -20.06 15.47 -9.59
C VAL A 136 -19.69 15.92 -8.19
N THR A 137 -20.21 17.07 -7.75
CA THR A 137 -19.90 17.61 -6.42
C THR A 137 -20.28 16.61 -5.31
N THR A 138 -21.42 15.93 -5.45
CA THR A 138 -21.86 14.92 -4.49
C THR A 138 -20.95 13.70 -4.46
N ASN A 139 -20.59 13.16 -5.62
CA ASN A 139 -19.70 11.99 -5.72
C ASN A 139 -18.26 12.29 -5.33
N LEU A 140 -17.80 13.54 -5.54
CA LEU A 140 -16.48 13.98 -5.12
C LEU A 140 -16.31 13.89 -3.60
N VAL A 141 -17.32 14.31 -2.83
CA VAL A 141 -17.28 14.22 -1.35
C VAL A 141 -17.13 12.78 -0.88
N PHE A 142 -17.92 11.86 -1.44
CA PHE A 142 -17.80 10.43 -1.11
C PHE A 142 -16.43 9.87 -1.51
N PHE A 143 -15.94 10.22 -2.70
CA PHE A 143 -14.63 9.78 -3.15
C PHE A 143 -13.50 10.26 -2.25
N VAL A 144 -13.48 11.54 -1.85
CA VAL A 144 -12.45 12.08 -0.95
C VAL A 144 -12.48 11.37 0.39
N PHE A 145 -13.67 11.09 0.94
CA PHE A 145 -13.80 10.33 2.18
C PHE A 145 -13.21 8.92 2.07
N PHE A 146 -13.60 8.14 1.05
CA PHE A 146 -13.06 6.78 0.85
C PHE A 146 -11.59 6.77 0.47
N ALA A 147 -11.11 7.77 -0.28
CA ALA A 147 -9.69 7.95 -0.56
C ALA A 147 -8.91 8.22 0.72
N GLY A 148 -9.45 9.02 1.64
CA GLY A 148 -8.87 9.27 2.96
C GLY A 148 -8.77 8.00 3.81
N VAL A 149 -9.86 7.22 3.89
CA VAL A 149 -9.86 5.92 4.58
C VAL A 149 -8.85 4.96 3.95
N ARG A 150 -8.74 4.92 2.62
CA ARG A 150 -7.74 4.06 1.98
C ARG A 150 -6.31 4.57 2.23
N GLY A 151 -6.11 5.88 2.22
CA GLY A 151 -4.84 6.51 2.55
C GLY A 151 -4.36 6.15 3.95
N SER A 152 -5.25 6.18 4.96
CA SER A 152 -4.91 5.78 6.32
C SER A 152 -4.55 4.29 6.43
N ILE A 153 -5.26 3.41 5.73
CA ILE A 153 -4.94 1.96 5.67
C ILE A 153 -3.55 1.72 5.05
N VAL A 154 -3.25 2.41 3.95
CA VAL A 154 -1.94 2.30 3.28
C VAL A 154 -0.84 2.84 4.19
N LEU A 155 -1.08 3.93 4.90
CA LEU A 155 -0.14 4.47 5.87
C LEU A 155 0.15 3.47 6.99
N ILE A 156 -0.88 2.84 7.58
CA ILE A 156 -0.72 1.80 8.61
C ILE A 156 0.08 0.62 8.05
N SER A 157 -0.26 0.16 6.84
CA SER A 157 0.45 -0.95 6.18
C SER A 157 1.92 -0.61 5.93
N LEU A 158 2.22 0.63 5.53
CA LEU A 158 3.59 1.14 5.37
C LEU A 158 4.33 1.14 6.72
N MET A 159 3.69 1.63 7.79
CA MET A 159 4.27 1.65 9.13
C MET A 159 4.60 0.24 9.64
N LEU A 160 3.79 -0.77 9.33
CA LEU A 160 4.08 -2.16 9.65
C LEU A 160 5.19 -2.77 8.76
N TRP A 161 5.30 -2.34 7.50
CA TRP A 161 6.28 -2.85 6.57
C TRP A 161 7.71 -2.31 6.82
N LEU A 162 7.82 -1.06 7.28
CA LEU A 162 9.12 -0.42 7.56
C LEU A 162 10.03 -1.22 8.50
N PRO A 163 9.56 -1.70 9.68
CA PRO A 163 10.37 -2.57 10.55
C PRO A 163 10.85 -3.85 9.86
N VAL A 164 10.02 -4.47 9.02
CA VAL A 164 10.40 -5.69 8.28
C VAL A 164 11.59 -5.40 7.36
N VAL A 165 11.55 -4.29 6.64
CA VAL A 165 12.64 -3.87 5.75
C VAL A 165 13.91 -3.57 6.55
N VAL A 166 13.79 -2.87 7.68
CA VAL A 166 14.93 -2.54 8.55
C VAL A 166 15.56 -3.81 9.13
N LEU A 167 14.75 -4.74 9.64
CA LEU A 167 15.20 -6.02 10.18
C LEU A 167 15.88 -6.89 9.12
N ASN A 168 15.43 -6.83 7.86
CA ASN A 168 16.00 -7.60 6.76
C ASN A 168 17.27 -6.95 6.17
N SER A 169 17.36 -5.62 6.15
CA SER A 169 18.47 -4.89 5.54
C SER A 169 19.68 -4.77 6.49
N LEU A 170 19.44 -4.72 7.80
CA LEU A 170 20.49 -4.77 8.80
C LEU A 170 20.89 -6.23 9.02
N PRO A 171 22.18 -6.61 8.90
CA PRO A 171 22.64 -7.93 9.31
C PRO A 171 22.67 -7.98 10.84
N LEU A 172 21.49 -7.89 11.48
CA LEU A 172 21.32 -7.93 12.93
C LEU A 172 21.94 -9.19 13.52
N ALA A 173 21.89 -10.31 12.79
CA ALA A 173 22.60 -11.52 13.17
C ALA A 173 24.12 -11.30 13.27
N SER A 174 24.74 -10.57 12.33
CA SER A 174 26.18 -10.29 12.38
C SER A 174 26.52 -9.24 13.45
N LEU A 175 25.66 -8.23 13.65
CA LEU A 175 25.83 -7.22 14.70
C LEU A 175 25.70 -7.81 16.11
N VAL A 176 24.68 -8.63 16.35
CA VAL A 176 24.48 -9.34 17.62
C VAL A 176 25.63 -10.32 17.84
N TYR A 177 26.05 -11.06 16.81
CA TYR A 177 27.23 -11.93 16.91
C TYR A 177 28.52 -11.16 17.19
N ARG A 178 28.70 -9.98 16.58
CA ARG A 178 29.84 -9.09 16.82
C ARG A 178 29.88 -8.54 18.24
N VAL A 179 28.73 -8.22 18.82
CA VAL A 179 28.62 -7.74 20.21
C VAL A 179 28.81 -8.88 21.21
N TRP A 180 28.28 -10.07 20.92
CA TRP A 180 28.39 -11.24 21.79
C TRP A 180 29.79 -11.87 21.76
N ASN A 181 30.44 -11.88 20.60
CA ASN A 181 31.75 -12.51 20.40
C ASN A 181 32.74 -11.54 19.74
N SER A 182 33.15 -10.51 20.51
CA SER A 182 34.10 -9.48 20.07
C SER A 182 35.46 -10.02 19.61
N ARG A 183 35.80 -11.28 19.89
CA ARG A 183 37.13 -11.87 19.65
C ARG A 183 37.28 -12.63 18.34
N PHE A 184 36.21 -12.80 17.55
CA PHE A 184 36.25 -13.66 16.35
C PHE A 184 36.59 -12.91 15.05
N PHE A 185 36.62 -11.58 15.06
CA PHE A 185 37.00 -10.80 13.88
C PHE A 185 38.50 -10.48 13.93
N ILE A 186 39.23 -10.93 12.90
CA ILE A 186 40.63 -10.56 12.64
C ILE A 186 40.66 -9.03 12.53
N THR A 187 41.14 -8.39 13.59
CA THR A 187 41.12 -6.93 13.75
C THR A 187 42.31 -6.26 13.04
N ALA A 188 43.31 -7.04 12.62
CA ALA A 188 44.45 -6.55 11.87
C ALA A 188 45.00 -7.65 10.94
N MET A 189 45.31 -7.26 9.71
CA MET A 189 46.25 -7.99 8.85
C MET A 189 47.52 -7.14 8.83
N GLU A 190 48.54 -7.56 9.57
CA GLU A 190 49.86 -6.93 9.54
C GLU A 190 50.62 -7.53 8.35
N LEU A 191 50.77 -6.72 7.29
CA LEU A 191 51.52 -7.08 6.09
C LEU A 191 52.96 -6.63 6.28
N ASP A 192 53.83 -7.58 6.63
CA ASP A 192 55.26 -7.34 6.72
C ASP A 192 55.90 -7.55 5.33
N ILE A 193 56.63 -6.55 4.83
CA ILE A 193 57.26 -6.61 3.51
C ILE A 193 58.68 -7.16 3.71
N CYS A 194 58.86 -8.45 3.46
CA CYS A 194 60.17 -9.10 3.50
C CYS A 194 61.04 -8.58 2.35
N GLN A 195 62.12 -7.84 2.66
CA GLN A 195 63.02 -7.27 1.65
C GLN A 195 64.26 -8.13 1.34
N ASP A 196 64.48 -9.25 2.04
CA ASP A 196 65.62 -10.15 1.78
C ASP A 196 65.21 -11.64 1.68
N PRO A 197 65.70 -12.39 0.67
CA PRO A 197 65.28 -13.77 0.42
C PRO A 197 65.80 -14.80 1.45
N GLU A 198 66.83 -14.50 2.23
CA GLU A 198 67.38 -15.42 3.26
C GLU A 198 66.53 -15.48 4.55
N ASP A 199 65.72 -14.47 4.85
CA ASP A 199 64.88 -14.42 6.07
C ASP A 199 63.53 -15.15 5.94
N THR A 200 63.13 -15.49 4.72
CA THR A 200 61.81 -16.10 4.43
C THR A 200 61.64 -17.48 5.08
N SER A 201 62.70 -18.27 5.19
CA SER A 201 62.68 -19.61 5.78
C SER A 201 62.53 -19.57 7.30
N ALA A 202 63.21 -18.64 7.97
CA ALA A 202 63.16 -18.46 9.42
C ALA A 202 61.81 -17.88 9.90
N VAL A 203 61.21 -16.97 9.12
CA VAL A 203 59.88 -16.40 9.44
C VAL A 203 58.78 -17.45 9.26
N LEU A 204 58.84 -18.29 8.22
CA LEU A 204 57.89 -19.37 7.99
C LEU A 204 57.93 -20.45 9.10
N GLU A 205 59.12 -20.85 9.58
CA GLU A 205 59.25 -21.80 10.69
C GLU A 205 58.64 -21.24 11.99
N LYS A 206 58.85 -19.94 12.27
CA LYS A 206 58.30 -19.27 13.46
C LYS A 206 56.78 -19.16 13.40
N TYR A 207 56.19 -18.91 12.24
CA TYR A 207 54.72 -18.87 12.07
C TYR A 207 54.07 -20.27 12.16
N ILE A 208 54.70 -21.31 11.61
CA ILE A 208 54.21 -22.70 11.69
C ILE A 208 54.24 -23.21 13.14
N SER A 209 55.28 -22.88 13.92
CA SER A 209 55.39 -23.24 15.34
C SER A 209 54.38 -22.51 16.25
N THR A 210 53.98 -21.29 15.86
CA THR A 210 53.01 -20.49 16.62
C THR A 210 51.57 -20.94 16.31
N SER A 211 51.28 -21.35 15.07
CA SER A 211 49.99 -21.91 14.66
C SER A 211 49.67 -23.24 15.36
N THR A 212 50.66 -24.12 15.49
CA THR A 212 50.50 -25.41 16.20
C THR A 212 50.28 -25.25 17.72
N ARG A 213 50.80 -24.18 18.35
CA ARG A 213 50.54 -23.86 19.77
C ARG A 213 49.11 -23.40 20.06
N VAL A 214 48.43 -22.78 19.08
CA VAL A 214 47.05 -22.31 19.26
C VAL A 214 46.04 -23.46 19.11
N VAL A 215 46.37 -24.47 18.30
CA VAL A 215 45.54 -25.68 18.14
C VAL A 215 45.68 -26.65 19.34
N GLY A 216 46.82 -26.66 20.03
CA GLY A 216 47.09 -27.55 21.18
C GLY A 216 46.47 -27.16 22.53
N LYS A 217 45.65 -26.10 22.60
CA LYS A 217 44.99 -25.65 23.86
C LYS A 217 43.51 -26.03 23.97
N HIS A 218 43.03 -26.91 23.09
CA HIS A 218 41.73 -27.56 23.17
C HIS A 218 41.92 -29.08 23.31
N GLN A 219 42.44 -29.51 24.45
CA GLN A 219 42.16 -30.82 25.06
C GLN A 219 41.91 -30.60 26.55
#